data_AF-A0A1Y2K7M6-F1
#
_entry.id   AF-A0A1Y2K7M6-F1
#
_cell.length_a   1.000
_cell.length_b   1.000
_cell.length_c   1.000
_cell.angle_alpha   90.00
_cell.angle_beta   90.00
_cell.angle_gamma   90.00
#
_symmetry.space_group_name_H-M   'P 1'
#
loop_
_entity.id
_entity.type
_entity.pdbx_description
1 polymer ?
#
loop_
_entity_poly.entity_id
_entity_poly.type
_entity_poly.pdbx_seq_one_letter_code
_entity_poly.pdbx_strand_id
1 'polypeptide(L)'
;MSGLPIISADARMAEPRSDKGVIFGKSGIGKTSLLHTVGAATTLFFDLEAGDLAVEGWPGDTIRPRTWDECRDFAVFIGGPNPALRDDQYYSQAHYDAVVQKFGDPSLLAKYRTIFVDSITVAGRLCFQWCKGQPQAFSEKSGKPDIRGAYGLHGQEMIAWITHLQHTRGKNVWFVGILDEKTDDFSRRYFAPQIEGAKTGLELPGIVDQVITMTEIRPEEGPSYRAFICHTLNPWGYPAKDRSGRLEMIEEPHLGRLMEKIHQPVKPAAERLSFERPEKVTEAAPAAGAPDSLQQQ
;
A
#
# COMPACT_ATOMS: atom_id res chain seq x y z
N MET A 1 36.59 -17.27 1.23
CA MET A 1 36.87 -15.85 0.94
C MET A 1 35.59 -15.06 1.22
N SER A 2 35.52 -14.33 2.33
CA SER A 2 34.41 -13.44 2.63
C SER A 2 34.69 -12.07 1.99
N GLY A 3 34.26 -11.87 0.75
CA GLY A 3 34.23 -10.54 0.15
C GLY A 3 33.15 -9.69 0.81
N LEU A 4 33.33 -8.36 0.78
CA LEU A 4 32.23 -7.44 1.12
C LEU A 4 31.02 -7.79 0.23
N PRO A 5 29.79 -7.84 0.76
CA PRO A 5 28.58 -8.21 0.01
C PRO A 5 28.12 -7.06 -0.91
N ILE A 6 29.00 -6.60 -1.80
CA ILE A 6 28.71 -5.54 -2.76
C ILE A 6 28.08 -6.17 -4.01
N ILE A 7 26.85 -5.77 -4.31
CA ILE A 7 26.16 -6.18 -5.53
C ILE A 7 26.56 -5.21 -6.65
N SER A 8 27.03 -5.74 -7.79
CA SER A 8 27.40 -4.91 -8.94
C SER A 8 26.17 -4.24 -9.58
N ALA A 9 26.39 -3.19 -10.37
CA ALA A 9 25.31 -2.54 -11.12
C ALA A 9 24.57 -3.55 -12.03
N ASP A 10 25.31 -4.41 -12.72
CA ASP A 10 24.72 -5.43 -13.60
C ASP A 10 23.91 -6.47 -12.82
N ALA A 11 24.43 -6.93 -11.68
CA ALA A 11 23.71 -7.86 -10.80
C ALA A 11 22.42 -7.23 -10.25
N ARG A 12 22.46 -5.97 -9.82
CA ARG A 12 21.28 -5.21 -9.37
C ARG A 12 20.26 -5.00 -10.50
N MET A 13 20.73 -4.81 -11.73
CA MET A 13 19.85 -4.60 -12.89
C MET A 13 19.24 -5.91 -13.41
N ALA A 14 19.89 -7.05 -13.15
CA ALA A 14 19.40 -8.39 -13.50
C ALA A 14 18.35 -8.93 -12.51
N GLU A 15 18.28 -8.38 -11.29
CA GLU A 15 17.25 -8.77 -10.32
C GLU A 15 15.84 -8.42 -10.85
N PRO A 16 14.90 -9.39 -10.85
CA PRO A 16 13.53 -9.14 -11.24
C PRO A 16 12.93 -8.02 -10.39
N ARG A 17 12.50 -6.95 -11.07
CA ARG A 17 11.78 -5.85 -10.42
C ARG A 17 10.45 -6.36 -9.87
N SER A 18 10.03 -5.76 -8.77
CA SER A 18 8.74 -6.01 -8.16
C SER A 18 8.11 -4.68 -7.77
N ASP A 19 6.85 -4.49 -8.12
CA ASP A 19 6.13 -3.26 -7.84
C ASP A 19 5.32 -3.39 -6.55
N LYS A 20 5.45 -2.41 -5.66
CA LYS A 20 4.71 -2.34 -4.40
C LYS A 20 3.83 -1.10 -4.42
N GLY A 21 2.52 -1.30 -4.45
CA GLY A 21 1.58 -0.21 -4.69
C GLY A 21 0.30 -0.29 -3.89
N VAL A 22 -0.36 0.86 -3.78
CA VAL A 22 -1.74 0.95 -3.27
C VAL A 22 -2.60 1.76 -4.24
N ILE A 23 -3.82 1.30 -4.47
CA ILE A 23 -4.85 2.01 -5.24
C ILE A 23 -5.98 2.41 -4.29
N PHE A 24 -6.14 3.71 -4.13
CA PHE A 24 -7.24 4.29 -3.37
C PHE A 24 -8.35 4.79 -4.31
N GLY A 25 -9.59 4.71 -3.87
CA GLY A 25 -10.70 5.29 -4.62
C GLY A 25 -12.01 5.18 -3.86
N LYS A 26 -12.98 6.02 -4.22
CA LYS A 26 -14.31 6.00 -3.59
C LYS A 26 -14.96 4.62 -3.66
N SER A 27 -15.89 4.34 -2.75
CA SER A 27 -16.69 3.11 -2.83
C SER A 27 -17.40 3.02 -4.19
N GLY A 28 -17.49 1.82 -4.76
CA GLY A 28 -18.14 1.57 -6.05
C GLY A 28 -17.38 2.03 -7.30
N ILE A 29 -16.18 2.61 -7.20
CA ILE A 29 -15.41 3.03 -8.41
C ILE A 29 -14.90 1.84 -9.25
N GLY A 30 -14.90 0.63 -8.70
CA GLY A 30 -14.47 -0.60 -9.37
C GLY A 30 -13.03 -1.02 -9.08
N LYS A 31 -12.51 -0.77 -7.88
CA LYS A 31 -11.14 -1.18 -7.47
C LYS A 31 -10.94 -2.69 -7.59
N THR A 32 -11.87 -3.48 -7.06
CA THR A 32 -11.84 -4.95 -7.12
C THR A 32 -11.84 -5.49 -8.55
N SER A 33 -12.55 -4.82 -9.47
CA SER A 33 -12.59 -5.22 -10.89
C SER A 33 -11.23 -5.16 -11.60
N LEU A 34 -10.23 -4.51 -11.00
CA LEU A 34 -8.85 -4.52 -11.50
C LEU A 34 -8.23 -5.93 -11.51
N LEU A 35 -8.78 -6.90 -10.77
CA LEU A 35 -8.40 -8.32 -10.88
C LEU A 35 -8.54 -8.86 -12.32
N HIS A 36 -9.54 -8.38 -13.08
CA HIS A 36 -9.71 -8.77 -14.49
C HIS A 36 -8.65 -8.17 -15.42
N THR A 37 -7.84 -7.24 -14.92
CA THR A 37 -6.80 -6.55 -15.70
C THR A 37 -5.41 -7.12 -15.46
N VAL A 38 -5.29 -8.18 -14.64
CA VAL A 38 -4.03 -8.86 -14.33
C VAL A 38 -4.10 -10.34 -14.73
N GLY A 39 -2.93 -10.98 -14.88
CA GLY A 39 -2.88 -12.41 -15.22
C GLY A 39 -3.39 -13.30 -14.09
N ALA A 40 -4.59 -13.85 -14.23
CA ALA A 40 -5.26 -14.65 -13.20
C ALA A 40 -4.44 -15.86 -12.74
N ALA A 41 -3.81 -16.60 -13.67
CA ALA A 41 -2.99 -17.77 -13.34
C ALA A 41 -1.73 -17.45 -12.52
N THR A 42 -1.30 -16.19 -12.52
CA THR A 42 -0.09 -15.71 -11.83
C THR A 42 -0.41 -14.70 -10.72
N THR A 43 -1.69 -14.54 -10.39
CA THR A 43 -2.15 -13.61 -9.35
C THR A 43 -2.82 -14.39 -8.24
N LEU A 44 -2.39 -14.16 -7.00
CA LEU A 44 -3.12 -14.61 -5.82
C LEU A 44 -4.00 -13.47 -5.33
N PHE A 45 -5.30 -13.71 -5.26
CA PHE A 45 -6.24 -12.77 -4.67
C PHE A 45 -6.33 -12.97 -3.15
N PHE A 46 -5.99 -11.92 -2.41
CA PHE A 46 -6.06 -11.85 -0.96
C PHE A 46 -7.33 -11.08 -0.58
N ASP A 47 -8.40 -11.84 -0.38
CA ASP A 47 -9.79 -11.38 -0.30
C ASP A 47 -10.24 -11.22 1.17
N LEU A 48 -10.30 -9.97 1.61
CA LEU A 48 -10.76 -9.54 2.94
C LEU A 48 -12.17 -8.93 2.88
N GLU A 49 -12.48 -8.21 1.81
CA GLU A 49 -13.82 -7.74 1.50
C GLU A 49 -14.53 -8.84 0.74
N ALA A 50 -15.47 -9.58 1.36
CA ALA A 50 -16.29 -10.64 0.74
C ALA A 50 -17.11 -10.14 -0.48
N GLY A 51 -16.41 -9.74 -1.53
CA GLY A 51 -16.85 -8.94 -2.67
C GLY A 51 -17.08 -9.83 -3.88
N ASP A 52 -17.73 -10.96 -3.65
CA ASP A 52 -17.92 -12.02 -4.64
C ASP A 52 -18.56 -11.51 -5.94
N LEU A 53 -19.37 -10.43 -5.88
CA LEU A 53 -20.02 -9.83 -7.05
C LEU A 53 -19.05 -9.13 -8.02
N ALA A 54 -18.00 -8.47 -7.53
CA ALA A 54 -17.06 -7.75 -8.38
C ALA A 54 -15.99 -8.66 -9.00
N VAL A 55 -15.93 -9.91 -8.55
CA VAL A 55 -14.95 -10.95 -8.91
C VAL A 55 -15.65 -12.14 -9.58
N GLU A 56 -16.96 -12.05 -9.83
CA GLU A 56 -17.75 -13.12 -10.45
C GLU A 56 -17.13 -13.54 -11.79
N GLY A 57 -16.81 -14.83 -11.92
CA GLY A 57 -16.17 -15.39 -13.10
C GLY A 57 -14.66 -15.15 -13.23
N TRP A 58 -13.99 -14.52 -12.26
CA TRP A 58 -12.53 -14.44 -12.26
C TRP A 58 -11.92 -15.80 -11.89
N PRO A 59 -11.04 -16.39 -12.75
CA PRO A 59 -10.59 -17.77 -12.60
C PRO A 59 -9.34 -17.94 -11.72
N GLY A 60 -8.87 -16.88 -11.06
CA GLY A 60 -7.65 -16.91 -10.26
C GLY A 60 -7.86 -17.52 -8.88
N ASP A 61 -6.75 -17.89 -8.24
CA ASP A 61 -6.77 -18.46 -6.90
C ASP A 61 -6.99 -17.37 -5.84
N THR A 62 -7.75 -17.70 -4.80
CA THR A 62 -8.15 -16.76 -3.75
C THR A 62 -7.89 -17.35 -2.36
N ILE A 63 -7.35 -16.53 -1.45
CA ILE A 63 -7.32 -16.79 -0.01
C ILE A 63 -8.21 -15.78 0.71
N ARG A 64 -8.92 -16.24 1.74
CA ARG A 64 -9.93 -15.45 2.46
C ARG A 64 -9.66 -15.39 3.98
N PRO A 65 -8.64 -14.64 4.41
CA PRO A 65 -8.38 -14.45 5.84
C PRO A 65 -9.54 -13.71 6.51
N ARG A 66 -9.90 -14.14 7.71
CA ARG A 66 -11.01 -13.61 8.53
C ARG A 66 -10.54 -12.96 9.82
N THR A 67 -9.30 -13.19 10.21
CA THR A 67 -8.71 -12.67 11.45
C THR A 67 -7.41 -11.91 11.16
N TRP A 68 -7.00 -11.05 12.09
CA TRP A 68 -5.70 -10.38 11.97
C TRP A 68 -4.53 -11.37 12.00
N ASP A 69 -4.65 -12.45 12.80
CA ASP A 69 -3.66 -13.53 12.84
C ASP A 69 -3.50 -14.19 11.47
N GLU A 70 -4.60 -14.54 10.80
CA GLU A 70 -4.52 -15.10 9.44
C GLU A 70 -3.91 -14.12 8.44
N CYS A 71 -4.16 -12.81 8.59
CA CYS A 71 -3.48 -11.80 7.76
C CYS A 71 -1.96 -11.83 7.92
N ARG A 72 -1.47 -12.01 9.16
CA ARG A 72 -0.04 -12.10 9.47
C ARG A 72 0.56 -13.43 9.03
N ASP A 73 -0.17 -14.53 9.22
CA ASP A 73 0.23 -15.87 8.77
C ASP A 73 0.45 -15.88 7.25
N PHE A 74 -0.52 -15.41 6.47
CA PHE A 74 -0.36 -15.37 5.02
C PHE A 74 0.74 -14.39 4.60
N ALA A 75 0.91 -13.27 5.30
CA ALA A 75 2.00 -12.34 4.99
C ALA A 75 3.38 -12.98 5.21
N VAL A 76 3.60 -13.70 6.31
CA VAL A 76 4.88 -14.41 6.54
C VAL A 76 5.05 -15.58 5.57
N PHE A 77 3.97 -16.28 5.21
CA PHE A 77 4.03 -17.36 4.23
C PHE A 77 4.43 -16.83 2.84
N ILE A 78 3.93 -15.65 2.46
CA ILE A 78 4.22 -14.97 1.20
C ILE A 78 5.64 -14.36 1.20
N GLY A 79 6.01 -13.68 2.29
CA GLY A 79 7.22 -12.88 2.40
C GLY A 79 8.46 -13.64 2.87
N GLY A 80 8.27 -14.81 3.48
CA GLY A 80 9.31 -15.53 4.19
C GLY A 80 9.61 -14.91 5.56
N PRO A 81 10.54 -15.52 6.33
CA PRO A 81 10.94 -15.01 7.63
C PRO A 81 11.78 -13.74 7.51
N ASN A 82 11.64 -12.84 8.47
CA ASN A 82 12.53 -11.71 8.65
C ASN A 82 13.65 -12.08 9.64
N PRO A 83 14.91 -12.23 9.17
CA PRO A 83 16.02 -12.69 10.02
C PRO A 83 16.44 -11.69 11.09
N ALA A 84 15.95 -10.44 11.05
CA ALA A 84 16.22 -9.43 12.07
C ALA A 84 15.32 -9.57 13.32
N LEU A 85 14.30 -10.43 13.27
CA LEU A 85 13.31 -10.57 14.34
C LEU A 85 13.62 -11.78 15.23
N ARG A 86 13.37 -11.63 16.52
CA ARG A 86 13.50 -12.71 17.51
C ARG A 86 12.34 -13.69 17.37
N ASP A 87 12.54 -14.92 17.85
CA ASP A 87 11.57 -16.02 17.72
C ASP A 87 10.18 -15.70 18.30
N ASP A 88 10.11 -14.87 19.35
CA ASP A 88 8.86 -14.45 20.01
C ASP A 88 8.05 -13.41 19.22
N GLN A 89 8.60 -12.88 18.13
CA GLN A 89 7.99 -11.82 17.34
C GLN A 89 7.28 -12.37 16.09
N TYR A 90 6.21 -11.70 15.66
CA TYR A 90 5.61 -11.97 14.35
C TYR A 90 6.63 -11.76 13.24
N TYR A 91 6.51 -12.56 12.18
CA TYR A 91 7.40 -12.61 11.02
C TYR A 91 8.82 -13.15 11.31
N SER A 92 9.09 -13.68 12.50
CA SER A 92 10.34 -14.38 12.82
C SER A 92 10.48 -15.70 12.05
N GLN A 93 11.65 -16.34 12.15
CA GLN A 93 11.85 -17.71 11.66
C GLN A 93 10.88 -18.69 12.31
N ALA A 94 10.70 -18.62 13.64
CA ALA A 94 9.77 -19.48 14.36
C ALA A 94 8.31 -19.28 13.91
N HIS A 95 7.88 -18.04 13.65
CA HIS A 95 6.56 -17.76 13.10
C HIS A 95 6.40 -18.36 11.70
N TYR A 96 7.39 -18.17 10.82
CA TYR A 96 7.37 -18.74 9.49
C TYR A 96 7.30 -20.27 9.52
N ASP A 97 8.12 -20.94 10.32
CA ASP A 97 8.16 -22.40 10.42
C ASP A 97 6.81 -22.97 10.90
N ALA A 98 6.18 -22.32 11.88
CA ALA A 98 4.84 -22.69 12.35
C ALA A 98 3.78 -22.56 11.24
N VAL A 99 3.87 -21.50 10.44
CA VAL A 99 2.96 -21.28 9.31
C VAL A 99 3.23 -22.25 8.16
N VAL A 100 4.48 -22.61 7.87
CA VAL A 100 4.83 -23.66 6.90
C VAL A 100 4.26 -25.02 7.35
N GLN A 101 4.32 -25.36 8.63
CA GLN A 101 3.67 -26.56 9.15
C GLN A 101 2.15 -26.52 8.96
N LYS A 102 1.53 -25.34 9.09
CA LYS A 102 0.08 -25.13 8.96
C LYS A 102 -0.41 -25.14 7.51
N PHE A 103 0.31 -24.48 6.60
CA PHE A 103 -0.12 -24.26 5.20
C PHE A 103 0.55 -25.20 4.20
N GLY A 104 1.63 -25.88 4.57
CA GLY A 104 2.41 -26.75 3.70
C GLY A 104 3.55 -26.02 3.00
N ASP A 105 3.96 -26.54 1.84
CA ASP A 105 5.15 -26.09 1.12
C ASP A 105 4.97 -24.68 0.51
N PRO A 106 5.81 -23.69 0.86
CA PRO A 106 5.84 -22.36 0.25
C PRO A 106 6.05 -22.37 -1.28
N SER A 107 6.59 -23.45 -1.85
CA SER A 107 6.75 -23.59 -3.30
C SER A 107 5.41 -23.46 -4.06
N LEU A 108 4.29 -23.72 -3.39
CA LEU A 108 2.94 -23.48 -3.90
C LEU A 108 2.71 -22.02 -4.32
N LEU A 109 3.44 -21.07 -3.70
CA LEU A 109 3.36 -19.66 -4.03
C LEU A 109 4.26 -19.25 -5.21
N ALA A 110 5.11 -20.14 -5.73
CA ALA A 110 6.08 -19.80 -6.78
C ALA A 110 5.40 -19.36 -8.10
N LYS A 111 4.21 -19.90 -8.39
CA LYS A 111 3.44 -19.53 -9.59
C LYS A 111 2.89 -18.10 -9.54
N TYR A 112 2.71 -17.52 -8.34
CA TYR A 112 2.16 -16.18 -8.20
C TYR A 112 3.25 -15.12 -8.28
N ARG A 113 3.16 -14.28 -9.31
CA ARG A 113 3.95 -13.06 -9.46
C ARG A 113 3.30 -11.87 -8.78
N THR A 114 1.98 -11.84 -8.68
CA THR A 114 1.24 -10.70 -8.12
C THR A 114 0.38 -11.15 -6.93
N ILE A 115 0.42 -10.39 -5.85
CA ILE A 115 -0.51 -10.50 -4.72
C ILE A 115 -1.42 -9.28 -4.78
N PHE A 116 -2.72 -9.50 -4.97
CA PHE A 116 -3.73 -8.43 -5.00
C PHE A 116 -4.52 -8.47 -3.70
N VAL A 117 -4.44 -7.42 -2.89
CA VAL A 117 -4.99 -7.37 -1.53
C VAL A 117 -6.21 -6.44 -1.49
N ASP A 118 -7.40 -7.02 -1.33
CA ASP A 118 -8.67 -6.30 -1.25
C ASP A 118 -9.38 -6.55 0.08
N SER A 119 -9.38 -5.66 1.06
CA SER A 119 -8.80 -4.32 1.04
C SER A 119 -7.93 -4.03 2.26
N ILE A 120 -6.99 -3.10 2.11
CA ILE A 120 -6.22 -2.54 3.24
C ILE A 120 -7.14 -1.85 4.26
N THR A 121 -8.30 -1.37 3.83
CA THR A 121 -9.33 -0.79 4.69
C THR A 121 -9.91 -1.86 5.62
N VAL A 122 -10.26 -3.05 5.12
CA VAL A 122 -10.75 -4.15 5.96
C VAL A 122 -9.64 -4.77 6.80
N ALA A 123 -8.42 -4.92 6.26
CA ALA A 123 -7.26 -5.33 7.05
C ALA A 123 -7.07 -4.43 8.28
N GLY A 124 -7.20 -3.11 8.09
CA GLY A 124 -7.16 -2.11 9.16
C GLY A 124 -8.19 -2.36 10.26
N ARG A 125 -9.44 -2.68 9.88
CA ARG A 125 -10.51 -3.01 10.83
C ARG A 125 -10.22 -4.29 11.60
N LEU A 126 -9.79 -5.36 10.92
CA LEU A 126 -9.42 -6.62 11.59
C LEU A 126 -8.28 -6.41 12.59
N CYS A 127 -7.24 -5.68 12.17
CA CYS A 127 -6.12 -5.32 13.03
C CYS A 127 -6.60 -4.55 14.27
N PHE A 128 -7.39 -3.49 14.08
CA PHE A 128 -7.86 -2.68 15.21
C PHE A 128 -8.74 -3.48 16.18
N GLN A 129 -9.61 -4.35 15.67
CA GLN A 129 -10.41 -5.24 16.51
C GLN A 129 -9.52 -6.18 17.33
N TRP A 130 -8.49 -6.77 16.73
CA TRP A 130 -7.50 -7.59 17.43
C TRP A 130 -6.74 -6.77 18.48
N CYS A 131 -6.31 -5.55 18.16
CA CYS A 131 -5.57 -4.67 19.07
C CYS A 131 -6.35 -4.31 20.35
N LYS A 132 -7.68 -4.14 20.26
CA LYS A 132 -8.52 -3.87 21.45
C LYS A 132 -8.53 -5.00 22.47
N GLY A 133 -8.17 -6.23 22.07
CA GLY A 133 -8.06 -7.38 22.96
C GLY A 133 -6.67 -7.55 23.58
N GLN A 134 -5.69 -6.72 23.22
CA GLN A 134 -4.30 -6.89 23.65
C GLN A 134 -4.01 -6.16 24.97
N PRO A 135 -3.01 -6.59 25.76
CA PRO A 135 -2.66 -5.93 27.03
C PRO A 135 -2.42 -4.42 26.91
N GLN A 136 -1.84 -3.96 25.80
CA GLN A 136 -1.57 -2.54 25.51
C GLN A 136 -2.85 -1.71 25.37
N ALA A 137 -4.01 -2.34 25.15
CA ALA A 137 -5.31 -1.67 25.11
C ALA A 137 -5.96 -1.54 26.49
N PHE A 138 -5.23 -1.80 27.58
CA PHE A 138 -5.72 -1.65 28.96
C PHE A 138 -4.72 -0.85 29.81
N SER A 139 -5.26 -0.02 30.69
CA SER A 139 -4.46 0.76 31.63
C SER A 139 -3.84 -0.15 32.71
N GLU A 140 -2.51 -0.16 32.83
CA GLU A 140 -1.80 -0.91 33.88
C GLU A 140 -2.25 -0.51 35.31
N LYS A 141 -2.64 0.76 35.50
CA LYS A 141 -3.06 1.29 36.81
C LYS A 141 -4.48 0.90 37.20
N SER A 142 -5.38 0.79 36.23
CA SER A 142 -6.83 0.68 36.50
C SER A 142 -7.52 -0.53 35.87
N GLY A 143 -6.84 -1.25 34.97
CA GLY A 143 -7.42 -2.36 34.20
C GLY A 143 -8.50 -1.93 33.19
N LYS A 144 -8.81 -0.63 33.09
CA LYS A 144 -9.84 -0.12 32.18
C LYS A 144 -9.32 -0.05 30.73
N PRO A 145 -10.19 -0.19 29.72
CA PRO A 145 -9.80 -0.02 28.33
C PRO A 145 -9.12 1.33 28.06
N ASP A 146 -7.94 1.28 27.44
CA ASP A 146 -7.19 2.41 26.92
C ASP A 146 -7.18 2.37 25.40
N ILE A 147 -8.08 3.15 24.82
CA ILE A 147 -8.24 3.27 23.35
C ILE A 147 -6.97 3.87 22.71
N ARG A 148 -6.22 4.74 23.41
CA ARG A 148 -5.00 5.33 22.85
C ARG A 148 -3.92 4.27 22.68
N GLY A 149 -3.76 3.40 23.67
CA GLY A 149 -2.87 2.24 23.58
C GLY A 149 -3.25 1.31 22.43
N ALA A 150 -4.55 1.04 22.24
CA ALA A 150 -5.04 0.25 21.10
C ALA A 150 -4.69 0.88 19.74
N TYR A 151 -4.87 2.19 19.57
CA TYR A 151 -4.47 2.90 18.33
C TYR A 151 -2.96 2.90 18.11
N GLY A 152 -2.18 3.04 19.18
CA GLY A 152 -0.72 2.97 19.12
C GLY A 152 -0.24 1.61 18.60
N LEU A 153 -0.80 0.53 19.15
CA LEU A 153 -0.52 -0.84 18.70
C LEU A 153 -1.02 -1.08 17.27
N HIS A 154 -2.23 -0.65 16.95
CA HIS A 154 -2.81 -0.79 15.61
C HIS A 154 -1.92 -0.20 14.52
N GLY A 155 -1.43 1.03 14.73
CA GLY A 155 -0.52 1.66 13.80
C GLY A 155 0.83 0.93 13.68
N GLN A 156 1.33 0.31 14.75
CA GLN A 156 2.56 -0.49 14.68
C GLN A 156 2.34 -1.79 13.89
N GLU A 157 1.25 -2.50 14.17
CA GLU A 157 0.89 -3.76 13.54
C GLU A 157 0.63 -3.61 12.04
N MET A 158 -0.16 -2.60 11.64
CA MET A 158 -0.42 -2.33 10.23
C MET A 158 0.85 -1.99 9.46
N ILE A 159 1.72 -1.14 10.03
CA ILE A 159 2.98 -0.77 9.40
C ILE A 159 3.91 -1.97 9.27
N ALA A 160 3.98 -2.82 10.29
CA ALA A 160 4.76 -4.07 10.23
C ALA A 160 4.24 -5.00 9.12
N TRP A 161 2.92 -5.16 9.00
CA TRP A 161 2.30 -6.00 7.96
C TRP A 161 2.54 -5.48 6.55
N ILE A 162 2.31 -4.18 6.32
CA ILE A 162 2.54 -3.54 5.01
C ILE A 162 4.02 -3.63 4.63
N THR A 163 4.92 -3.32 5.58
CA THR A 163 6.37 -3.37 5.36
C THR A 163 6.85 -4.79 5.06
N HIS A 164 6.31 -5.79 5.75
CA HIS A 164 6.66 -7.19 5.52
C HIS A 164 6.28 -7.63 4.09
N LEU A 165 5.06 -7.33 3.65
CA LEU A 165 4.62 -7.59 2.28
C LEU A 165 5.42 -6.76 1.25
N GLN A 166 5.80 -5.52 1.59
CA GLN A 166 6.63 -4.68 0.73
C GLN A 166 8.04 -5.25 0.53
N HIS A 167 8.64 -5.90 1.54
CA HIS A 167 9.95 -6.54 1.41
C HIS A 167 9.93 -7.89 0.70
N THR A 168 8.75 -8.42 0.35
CA THR A 168 8.63 -9.66 -0.40
C THR A 168 9.29 -9.52 -1.78
N ARG A 169 10.44 -10.17 -1.97
CA ARG A 169 11.21 -10.11 -3.22
C ARG A 169 10.52 -10.90 -4.33
N GLY A 170 10.63 -10.41 -5.57
CA GLY A 170 10.15 -11.12 -6.76
C GLY A 170 8.63 -11.19 -6.93
N LYS A 171 7.84 -10.57 -6.04
CA LYS A 171 6.37 -10.51 -6.14
C LYS A 171 5.88 -9.06 -6.17
N ASN A 172 5.01 -8.73 -7.11
CA ASN A 172 4.26 -7.49 -7.05
C ASN A 172 3.23 -7.59 -5.91
N VAL A 173 3.05 -6.52 -5.14
CA VAL A 173 2.01 -6.47 -4.11
C VAL A 173 1.21 -5.19 -4.31
N TRP A 174 -0.08 -5.35 -4.54
CA TRP A 174 -1.01 -4.25 -4.76
C TRP A 174 -2.14 -4.31 -3.75
N PHE A 175 -2.21 -3.29 -2.91
CA PHE A 175 -3.33 -3.07 -2.02
C PHE A 175 -4.40 -2.25 -2.75
N VAL A 176 -5.66 -2.51 -2.45
CA VAL A 176 -6.74 -1.56 -2.73
C VAL A 176 -7.38 -1.09 -1.44
N GLY A 177 -7.87 0.14 -1.42
CA GLY A 177 -8.48 0.74 -0.24
C GLY A 177 -9.48 1.84 -0.59
N ILE A 178 -10.34 2.19 0.37
CA ILE A 178 -11.30 3.27 0.19
C ILE A 178 -10.61 4.62 0.38
N LEU A 179 -10.95 5.58 -0.48
CA LEU A 179 -10.57 6.98 -0.32
C LEU A 179 -11.80 7.79 0.10
N ASP A 180 -11.69 8.45 1.25
CA ASP A 180 -12.71 9.38 1.73
C ASP A 180 -12.38 10.79 1.25
N GLU A 181 -13.42 11.53 0.91
CA GLU A 181 -13.36 12.98 0.77
C GLU A 181 -13.84 13.61 2.08
N LYS A 182 -13.03 14.50 2.62
CA LYS A 182 -13.26 15.16 3.92
C LYS A 182 -13.09 16.67 3.77
N THR A 183 -13.54 17.37 4.79
CA THR A 183 -13.45 18.83 4.86
C THR A 183 -12.69 19.20 6.14
N ASP A 184 -11.73 20.11 6.04
CA ASP A 184 -11.03 20.65 7.21
C ASP A 184 -11.85 21.75 7.91
N ASP A 185 -11.34 22.29 9.02
CA ASP A 185 -12.00 23.35 9.79
C ASP A 185 -12.21 24.66 8.99
N PHE A 186 -11.54 24.80 7.85
CA PHE A 186 -11.62 25.95 6.94
C PHE A 186 -12.47 25.67 5.70
N SER A 187 -13.29 24.61 5.72
CA SER A 187 -14.13 24.21 4.59
C SER A 187 -13.34 23.80 3.33
N ARG A 188 -12.06 23.45 3.46
CA ARG A 188 -11.23 22.98 2.35
C ARG A 188 -11.35 21.47 2.22
N ARG A 189 -11.63 21.01 0.99
CA ARG A 189 -11.73 19.59 0.65
C ARG A 189 -10.35 18.96 0.66
N TYR A 190 -10.23 17.79 1.27
CA TYR A 190 -9.04 16.95 1.20
C TYR A 190 -9.42 15.48 1.11
N PHE A 191 -8.50 14.66 0.61
CA PHE A 191 -8.72 13.22 0.46
C PHE A 191 -7.84 12.44 1.41
N ALA A 192 -8.41 11.44 2.08
CA ALA A 192 -7.70 10.61 3.03
C ALA A 192 -8.06 9.13 2.88
N PRO A 193 -7.10 8.20 2.97
CA PRO A 193 -7.39 6.78 3.07
C PRO A 193 -8.35 6.48 4.22
N GLN A 194 -9.36 5.65 3.97
CA GLN A 194 -10.20 5.11 5.03
C GLN A 194 -9.50 3.92 5.67
N ILE A 195 -8.68 4.19 6.68
CA ILE A 195 -7.99 3.19 7.51
C ILE A 195 -8.18 3.62 8.96
N GLU A 196 -8.34 2.65 9.87
CA GLU A 196 -8.46 2.93 11.30
C GLU A 196 -7.19 3.65 11.82
N GLY A 197 -7.38 4.71 12.60
CA GLY A 197 -6.28 5.56 13.07
C GLY A 197 -5.54 6.35 11.97
N ALA A 198 -4.68 7.28 12.39
CA ALA A 198 -3.99 8.18 11.46
C ALA A 198 -2.64 7.64 10.95
N LYS A 199 -1.92 6.88 11.79
CA LYS A 199 -0.52 6.49 11.54
C LYS A 199 -0.34 5.75 10.22
N THR A 200 -1.17 4.74 9.97
CA THR A 200 -1.06 3.91 8.77
C THR A 200 -1.21 4.73 7.49
N GLY A 201 -2.22 5.60 7.41
CA GLY A 201 -2.45 6.45 6.23
C GLY A 201 -1.32 7.45 5.99
N LEU A 202 -0.69 7.97 7.05
CA LEU A 202 0.41 8.94 6.96
C LEU A 202 1.74 8.30 6.54
N GLU A 203 2.05 7.10 7.03
CA GLU A 203 3.33 6.43 6.77
C GLU A 203 3.31 5.54 5.52
N LEU A 204 2.14 5.04 5.11
CA LEU A 204 1.98 4.18 3.93
C LEU A 204 2.66 4.75 2.67
N PRO A 205 2.52 6.05 2.32
CA PRO A 205 3.23 6.64 1.19
C PRO A 205 4.76 6.64 1.35
N GLY A 206 5.32 6.49 2.55
CA GLY A 206 6.76 6.29 2.73
C GLY A 206 7.22 4.88 2.37
N ILE A 207 6.35 3.89 2.58
CA ILE A 207 6.66 2.45 2.53
C ILE A 207 6.52 1.90 1.11
N VAL A 208 5.37 2.10 0.45
CA VAL A 208 5.13 1.57 -0.90
C VAL A 208 5.87 2.38 -1.96
N ASP A 209 6.03 1.85 -3.17
CA ASP A 209 6.63 2.60 -4.29
C ASP A 209 5.58 3.41 -5.07
N GLN A 210 4.36 2.89 -5.15
CA GLN A 210 3.24 3.50 -5.89
C GLN A 210 2.08 3.84 -4.95
N VAL A 211 1.57 5.06 -5.04
CA VAL A 211 0.27 5.46 -4.48
C VAL A 211 -0.56 5.98 -5.64
N ILE A 212 -1.66 5.32 -5.95
CA ILE A 212 -2.49 5.63 -7.12
C ILE A 212 -3.89 5.96 -6.62
N THR A 213 -4.48 7.03 -7.14
CA THR A 213 -5.91 7.29 -6.92
C THR A 213 -6.71 6.91 -8.16
N MET A 214 -7.66 5.99 -8.03
CA MET A 214 -8.66 5.66 -9.04
C MET A 214 -9.89 6.54 -8.84
N THR A 215 -10.19 7.38 -9.83
CA THR A 215 -11.29 8.36 -9.75
C THR A 215 -12.02 8.52 -11.07
N GLU A 216 -13.16 9.21 -11.02
CA GLU A 216 -13.89 9.68 -12.20
C GLU A 216 -13.30 11.02 -12.65
N ILE A 217 -12.87 11.11 -13.90
CA ILE A 217 -12.46 12.35 -14.57
C ILE A 217 -13.63 12.85 -15.39
N ARG A 218 -13.93 14.14 -15.22
CA ARG A 218 -14.98 14.87 -15.95
C ARG A 218 -14.31 15.90 -16.85
N PRO A 219 -14.06 15.59 -18.13
CA PRO A 219 -13.50 16.56 -19.07
C PRO A 219 -14.51 17.67 -19.36
N GLU A 220 -14.04 18.81 -19.87
CA GLU A 220 -14.92 19.90 -20.33
C GLU A 220 -15.77 19.47 -21.54
N GLU A 221 -15.18 18.62 -22.40
CA GLU A 221 -15.85 18.04 -23.56
C GLU A 221 -15.75 16.50 -23.53
N GLY A 222 -16.86 15.82 -23.82
CA GLY A 222 -16.95 14.36 -23.86
C GLY A 222 -17.45 13.70 -22.57
N PRO A 223 -17.57 12.36 -22.56
CA PRO A 223 -18.11 11.62 -21.43
C PRO A 223 -17.11 11.56 -20.26
N SER A 224 -17.62 11.47 -19.03
CA SER A 224 -16.83 11.09 -17.87
C SER A 224 -16.19 9.71 -18.07
N TYR A 225 -14.97 9.53 -17.57
CA TYR A 225 -14.29 8.24 -17.60
C TYR A 225 -13.55 7.98 -16.30
N ARG A 226 -13.23 6.71 -16.03
CA ARG A 226 -12.41 6.33 -14.88
C ARG A 226 -10.94 6.42 -15.26
N ALA A 227 -10.10 6.91 -14.35
CA ALA A 227 -8.66 6.99 -14.57
C ALA A 227 -7.88 6.76 -13.28
N PHE A 228 -6.60 6.46 -13.43
CA PHE A 228 -5.61 6.50 -12.38
C PHE A 228 -4.91 7.85 -12.37
N ILE A 229 -4.79 8.44 -11.18
CA ILE A 229 -3.95 9.61 -10.90
C ILE A 229 -2.68 9.12 -10.23
N CYS A 230 -1.54 9.37 -10.86
CA CYS A 230 -0.25 8.76 -10.48
C CYS A 230 0.75 9.75 -9.88
N HIS A 231 0.58 11.07 -10.09
CA HIS A 231 1.55 12.09 -9.68
C HIS A 231 1.14 12.83 -8.42
N THR A 232 2.09 13.07 -7.52
CA THR A 232 1.87 13.85 -6.29
C THR A 232 1.41 15.27 -6.57
N LEU A 233 2.01 15.92 -7.57
CA LEU A 233 1.57 17.23 -8.05
C LEU A 233 0.49 17.01 -9.11
N ASN A 234 -0.77 16.96 -8.68
CA ASN A 234 -1.92 16.85 -9.57
C ASN A 234 -2.95 17.96 -9.26
N PRO A 235 -3.72 18.42 -10.26
CA PRO A 235 -4.64 19.56 -10.10
C PRO A 235 -5.84 19.27 -9.20
N TRP A 236 -6.11 18.01 -8.86
CA TRP A 236 -7.27 17.60 -8.06
C TRP A 236 -6.98 17.41 -6.57
N GLY A 237 -5.71 17.46 -6.16
CA GLY A 237 -5.30 17.23 -4.76
C GLY A 237 -5.44 15.78 -4.30
N TYR A 238 -5.53 14.81 -5.22
CA TYR A 238 -5.59 13.40 -4.86
C TYR A 238 -4.26 12.90 -4.32
N PRO A 239 -4.24 12.01 -3.30
CA PRO A 239 -3.02 11.36 -2.86
C PRO A 239 -2.52 10.44 -3.97
N ALA A 240 -1.36 10.77 -4.52
CA ALA A 240 -0.73 9.99 -5.57
C ALA A 240 0.78 10.13 -5.51
N LYS A 241 1.49 9.14 -6.03
CA LYS A 241 2.95 9.05 -6.04
C LYS A 241 3.40 7.96 -6.99
N ASP A 242 4.27 8.32 -7.92
CA ASP A 242 5.02 7.38 -8.75
C ASP A 242 6.52 7.49 -8.42
N ARG A 243 7.09 6.44 -7.84
CA ARG A 243 8.55 6.35 -7.62
C ARG A 243 9.30 5.79 -8.84
N SER A 244 8.60 5.22 -9.80
CA SER A 244 9.20 4.64 -11.00
C SER A 244 9.66 5.71 -12.01
N GLY A 245 9.00 6.88 -12.02
CA GLY A 245 9.26 7.95 -12.97
C GLY A 245 8.89 7.58 -14.41
N ARG A 246 7.87 6.72 -14.57
CA ARG A 246 7.44 6.17 -15.87
C ARG A 246 5.97 6.38 -16.14
N LEU A 247 5.19 6.63 -15.10
CA LEU A 247 3.76 6.86 -15.25
C LEU A 247 3.52 8.31 -15.66
N GLU A 248 2.51 8.52 -16.49
CA GLU A 248 1.94 9.84 -16.73
C GLU A 248 1.03 10.24 -15.57
N MET A 249 0.65 11.52 -15.49
CA MET A 249 -0.24 11.98 -14.42
C MET A 249 -1.57 11.24 -14.41
N ILE A 250 -2.10 10.95 -15.61
CA ILE A 250 -3.35 10.24 -15.85
C ILE A 250 -3.03 8.96 -16.62
N GLU A 251 -3.39 7.81 -16.07
CA GLU A 251 -3.28 6.51 -16.74
C GLU A 251 -4.66 5.86 -16.87
N GLU A 252 -4.79 4.95 -17.85
CA GLU A 252 -5.94 4.06 -17.95
C GLU A 252 -6.07 3.22 -16.67
N PRO A 253 -7.29 2.97 -16.16
CA PRO A 253 -7.52 2.17 -14.95
C PRO A 253 -7.34 0.66 -15.23
N HIS A 254 -6.14 0.26 -15.65
CA HIS A 254 -5.77 -1.10 -16.02
C HIS A 254 -4.48 -1.51 -15.30
N LEU A 255 -4.58 -2.29 -14.23
CA LEU A 255 -3.46 -2.61 -13.35
C LEU A 255 -2.35 -3.42 -14.05
N GLY A 256 -2.69 -4.37 -14.93
CA GLY A 256 -1.68 -5.13 -15.71
C GLY A 256 -0.78 -4.23 -16.55
N ARG A 257 -1.37 -3.41 -17.42
CA ARG A 257 -0.67 -2.39 -18.22
C ARG A 257 0.10 -1.39 -17.37
N LEU A 258 -0.45 -0.96 -16.23
CA LEU A 258 0.25 -0.08 -15.30
C LEU A 258 1.55 -0.72 -14.79
N MET A 259 1.49 -1.96 -14.31
CA MET A 259 2.67 -2.72 -13.87
C MET A 259 3.65 -2.98 -15.02
N GLU A 260 3.16 -3.28 -16.22
CA GLU A 260 4.02 -3.44 -17.40
C GLU A 260 4.79 -2.14 -17.67
N LYS A 261 4.11 -0.99 -17.65
CA LYS A 261 4.72 0.33 -17.84
C LYS A 261 5.76 0.63 -16.76
N ILE A 262 5.47 0.35 -15.49
CA ILE A 262 6.44 0.52 -14.38
C ILE A 262 7.70 -0.33 -14.60
N HIS A 263 7.55 -1.54 -15.13
CA HIS A 263 8.66 -2.46 -15.35
C HIS A 263 9.54 -2.12 -16.57
N GLN A 264 9.07 -1.29 -17.50
CA GLN A 264 9.83 -0.91 -18.70
C GLN A 264 11.20 -0.28 -18.36
N PRO A 265 12.16 -0.26 -19.30
CA PRO A 265 13.38 0.52 -19.12
C PRO A 265 13.03 1.99 -18.82
N VAL A 266 13.65 2.58 -17.80
CA VAL A 266 13.46 4.00 -17.50
C VAL A 266 14.19 4.83 -18.56
N LYS A 267 13.59 5.94 -19.02
CA LYS A 267 14.30 6.93 -19.83
C LYS A 267 15.52 7.46 -19.05
N PRO A 268 16.62 7.82 -19.73
CA PRO A 268 17.77 8.44 -19.08
C PRO A 268 17.35 9.60 -18.17
N ALA A 269 18.03 9.77 -17.02
CA ALA A 269 17.68 10.79 -16.05
C ALA A 269 17.63 12.21 -16.67
N ALA A 270 18.53 12.49 -17.61
CA ALA A 270 18.60 13.75 -18.34
C ALA A 270 17.35 14.06 -19.19
N GLU A 271 16.59 13.04 -19.60
CA GLU A 271 15.38 13.22 -20.42
C GLU A 271 14.10 13.36 -19.60
N ARG A 272 14.15 13.03 -18.29
CA ARG A 272 12.96 12.96 -17.43
C ARG A 272 13.01 13.87 -16.20
N LEU A 273 14.18 14.39 -15.85
CA LEU A 273 14.36 15.29 -14.71
C LEU A 273 14.73 16.68 -15.22
N SER A 274 13.94 17.68 -14.83
CA SER A 274 14.36 19.07 -14.92
C SER A 274 14.84 19.52 -13.54
N PHE A 275 16.03 20.11 -13.50
CA PHE A 275 16.60 20.73 -12.29
C PHE A 275 16.51 22.26 -12.34
N GLU A 276 15.95 22.81 -13.42
CA GLU A 276 15.80 24.24 -13.62
C GLU A 276 14.68 24.80 -12.74
N ARG A 277 14.93 25.97 -12.14
CA ARG A 277 13.89 26.70 -11.42
C ARG A 277 13.06 27.49 -12.43
N PRO A 278 11.71 27.52 -12.32
CA PRO A 278 10.90 28.40 -13.15
C PRO A 278 11.35 29.86 -12.99
N GLU A 279 11.57 30.59 -14.10
CA GLU A 279 12.06 31.98 -14.07
C GLU A 279 11.09 32.97 -13.42
N LYS A 280 9.79 32.63 -13.37
CA LYS A 280 8.74 33.41 -12.72
C LYS A 280 8.22 32.69 -11.49
N VAL A 281 9.02 32.66 -10.42
CA VAL A 281 8.49 32.41 -9.08
C VAL A 281 8.01 33.75 -8.53
N THR A 282 6.74 34.10 -8.74
CA THR A 282 6.08 35.02 -7.79
C THR A 282 6.28 34.42 -6.40
N GLU A 283 6.76 35.24 -5.45
CA GLU A 283 7.09 34.80 -4.09
C GLU A 283 6.13 33.71 -3.61
N ALA A 284 6.67 32.55 -3.26
CA ALA A 284 5.87 31.45 -2.77
C ALA A 284 5.06 31.94 -1.57
N ALA A 285 3.73 31.87 -1.66
CA ALA A 285 2.88 32.17 -0.52
C ALA A 285 3.33 31.28 0.65
N PRO A 286 3.44 31.82 1.88
CA PRO A 286 3.84 31.04 3.03
C PRO A 286 2.96 29.80 3.16
N ALA A 287 3.58 28.65 3.41
CA ALA A 287 2.87 27.38 3.55
C ALA A 287 1.78 27.53 4.62
N ALA A 288 0.52 27.36 4.24
CA ALA A 288 -0.59 27.38 5.19
C ALA A 288 -0.45 26.19 6.14
N GLY A 289 -0.08 26.44 7.40
CA GLY A 289 -0.13 25.43 8.46
C GLY A 289 1.14 25.19 9.28
N ALA A 290 2.06 26.16 9.40
CA ALA A 290 2.95 26.16 10.56
C ALA A 290 2.16 26.69 11.78
N PRO A 291 1.99 25.94 12.88
CA PRO A 291 1.53 26.55 14.12
C PRO A 291 2.60 27.56 14.55
N ASP A 292 2.20 28.83 14.67
CA ASP A 292 2.97 29.86 15.36
C ASP A 292 3.05 29.49 16.85
N SER A 293 3.92 28.55 17.18
CA SER A 293 4.41 28.38 18.53
C SER A 293 5.72 29.13 18.64
N LEU A 294 5.64 30.36 19.16
CA LEU A 294 6.57 31.04 20.08
C LEU A 294 6.62 32.55 19.78
N GLN A 295 5.66 33.28 20.36
CA GLN A 295 5.98 34.58 20.94
C GLN A 295 5.64 34.55 22.43
N GLN A 296 6.66 34.90 23.19
CA GLN A 296 6.74 34.97 24.64
C GLN A 296 5.73 35.99 25.19
N GLN A 297 4.99 35.60 26.23
CA GLN A 297 4.94 36.26 27.55
C GLN A 297 4.14 35.40 28.52
#